data_AF-A0A7W8RVV1-F1
#
_entry.id   AF-A0A7W8RVV1-F1
#
_cell.length_a   1.000
_cell.length_b   1.000
_cell.length_c   1.000
_cell.angle_alpha   90.00
_cell.angle_beta   90.00
_cell.angle_gamma   90.00
#
_symmetry.space_group_name_H-M   'P 1'
#
loop_
_entity.id
_entity.type
_entity.pdbx_description
1 polymer ?
#
loop_
_entity_poly.entity_id
_entity_poly.type
_entity_poly.pdbx_seq_one_letter_code
_entity_poly.pdbx_strand_id
1 'polypeptide(L)' 'MSDRADFLRSILAAPLPESLEQRAAGEKPCQWSEIDPVISAFMGGHISRDDILRATTAYRRGRALPVDLLKLVRSDG' A
#
# COMPACT_ATOMS: atom_id res chain seq x y z
N MET A 1 0.58 -4.65 -21.57
CA MET A 1 0.39 -3.90 -20.31
C MET A 1 1.24 -4.57 -19.25
N SER A 2 1.84 -3.82 -18.32
CA SER A 2 2.75 -4.40 -17.33
C SER A 2 1.95 -5.18 -16.29
N ASP A 3 2.26 -6.45 -16.08
CA ASP A 3 1.62 -7.33 -15.08
C ASP A 3 1.51 -6.68 -13.70
N ARG A 4 2.50 -5.86 -13.31
CA ARG A 4 2.48 -5.07 -12.08
C ARG A 4 1.42 -3.97 -12.07
N ALA A 5 1.27 -3.23 -13.18
CA ALA A 5 0.24 -2.19 -13.30
C ALA A 5 -1.16 -2.80 -13.27
N ASP A 6 -1.34 -3.96 -13.92
CA ASP A 6 -2.62 -4.68 -13.94
C ASP A 6 -2.95 -5.25 -12.56
N PHE A 7 -1.96 -5.77 -11.83
CA PHE A 7 -2.10 -6.18 -10.43
C PHE A 7 -2.48 -5.00 -9.52
N LEU A 8 -1.78 -3.86 -9.63
CA LEU A 8 -2.08 -2.66 -8.83
C LEU A 8 -3.50 -2.16 -9.09
N ARG A 9 -3.95 -2.15 -10.36
CA ARG A 9 -5.33 -1.81 -10.71
C ARG A 9 -6.33 -2.78 -10.08
N SER A 10 -6.05 -4.08 -10.13
CA SER A 10 -6.92 -5.10 -9.54
C SER A 10 -7.11 -4.89 -8.03
N ILE A 11 -6.05 -4.62 -7.28
CA ILE A 11 -6.13 -4.43 -5.82
C ILE A 11 -6.75 -3.09 -5.40
N LEU A 12 -6.61 -2.05 -6.22
CA LEU A 12 -7.21 -0.73 -5.95
C LEU A 12 -8.68 -0.65 -6.40
N ALA A 13 -9.06 -1.39 -7.45
CA ALA A 13 -10.44 -1.43 -7.95
C ALA A 13 -11.35 -2.39 -7.17
N ALA A 14 -10.78 -3.33 -6.40
CA ALA A 14 -11.57 -4.25 -5.57
C ALA A 14 -12.44 -3.45 -4.57
N PRO A 15 -13.73 -3.77 -4.39
CA PRO A 15 -14.56 -3.10 -3.39
C PRO A 15 -13.99 -3.30 -1.98
N LEU A 16 -14.06 -2.25 -1.15
CA LEU A 16 -13.74 -2.38 0.27
C LEU A 16 -14.90 -3.11 0.96
N PRO A 17 -14.65 -4.16 1.75
CA PRO A 17 -15.69 -4.72 2.61
C PRO A 17 -16.31 -3.61 3.50
N GLU A 18 -17.63 -3.46 3.47
CA GLU A 18 -18.38 -2.46 4.25
C GLU A 18 -18.12 -2.57 5.77
N SER A 19 -17.69 -3.73 6.25
CA SER A 19 -17.35 -3.99 7.65
C SER A 19 -15.97 -3.44 8.09
N LEU A 20 -15.27 -2.69 7.24
CA LEU A 20 -13.93 -2.13 7.54
C LEU A 20 -13.92 -0.68 8.03
N GLU A 21 -15.08 -0.02 8.19
CA GLU A 21 -15.15 1.36 8.71
C GLU A 21 -14.76 1.52 10.18
N GLN A 22 -14.40 0.42 10.86
CA GLN A 22 -13.74 0.50 12.17
C GLN A 22 -12.30 0.99 12.02
N ARG A 23 -12.18 2.31 11.84
CA ARG A 23 -10.94 3.06 12.04
C ARG A 23 -10.45 2.73 13.46
N ALA A 24 -9.21 2.23 13.56
CA ALA A 24 -8.58 2.11 14.86
C ALA A 24 -8.46 3.53 15.46
N ALA A 25 -9.15 3.79 16.56
CA ALA A 25 -9.12 5.08 17.23
C ALA A 25 -7.68 5.39 17.67
N GLY A 26 -7.04 6.38 17.03
CA GLY A 26 -5.70 6.84 17.37
C GLY A 26 -4.60 6.56 16.33
N GLU A 27 -4.85 5.77 15.28
CA GLU A 27 -3.87 5.62 14.20
C GLU A 27 -3.95 6.80 13.22
N LYS A 28 -2.79 7.40 12.92
CA LYS A 28 -2.69 8.45 11.90
C LYS A 28 -2.91 7.79 10.54
N PRO A 29 -3.90 8.25 9.74
CA PRO A 29 -4.16 7.65 8.45
C PRO A 29 -2.94 7.83 7.53
N CYS A 30 -2.53 6.74 6.88
CA CYS A 30 -1.53 6.79 5.80
C CYS A 30 -1.97 7.81 4.75
N GLN A 31 -1.11 8.78 4.47
CA GLN A 31 -1.37 9.75 3.42
C GLN A 31 -0.91 9.23 2.06
N TRP A 32 -1.41 9.83 0.98
CA TRP A 32 -0.97 9.51 -0.38
C TRP A 32 0.55 9.65 -0.52
N SER A 33 1.15 10.66 0.13
CA SER A 33 2.59 10.89 0.15
C SER A 33 3.42 9.74 0.73
N GLU A 34 2.82 8.87 1.55
CA GLU A 34 3.48 7.70 2.10
C GLU A 34 3.30 6.46 1.21
N ILE A 35 2.22 6.40 0.42
CA ILE A 35 1.92 5.27 -0.47
C ILE A 35 2.57 5.42 -1.86
N ASP A 36 2.70 6.65 -2.36
CA ASP A 36 3.27 6.97 -3.67
C ASP A 36 4.67 6.36 -3.89
N PRO A 37 5.62 6.47 -2.94
CA PRO A 37 6.93 5.83 -3.12
C PRO A 37 6.86 4.30 -3.03
N VAL A 38 5.88 3.72 -2.32
CA VAL A 38 5.64 2.26 -2.30
C VAL A 38 5.15 1.77 -3.65
N ILE A 39 4.22 2.50 -4.27
CA ILE A 39 3.73 2.20 -5.62
C ILE A 39 4.90 2.27 -6.61
N SER A 40 5.73 3.31 -6.53
CA SER A 40 6.91 3.46 -7.38
C SER A 40 7.91 2.31 -7.20
N ALA A 41 8.20 1.91 -5.96
CA ALA A 41 9.07 0.78 -5.65
C ALA A 41 8.51 -0.55 -6.20
N PHE A 42 7.20 -0.77 -6.11
CA PHE A 42 6.56 -1.95 -6.69
C PHE A 42 6.65 -1.96 -8.21
N MET A 43 6.37 -0.82 -8.85
CA MET A 43 6.47 -0.66 -10.30
C MET A 43 7.90 -0.86 -10.81
N GLY A 44 8.91 -0.43 -10.05
CA GLY A 44 10.33 -0.70 -10.31
C GLY A 44 10.79 -2.12 -10.00
N GLY A 45 9.97 -2.93 -9.31
CA GLY A 45 10.29 -4.31 -8.97
C GLY A 45 11.15 -4.48 -7.71
N HIS A 46 11.27 -3.44 -6.88
CA HIS A 46 12.04 -3.43 -5.64
C HIS A 46 11.32 -4.08 -4.45
N ILE A 47 9.98 -4.17 -4.53
CA ILE A 47 9.15 -4.83 -3.52
C ILE A 47 8.21 -5.86 -4.15
N SER A 48 7.79 -6.84 -3.36
CA SER A 48 6.98 -7.96 -3.82
C SER A 48 5.49 -7.62 -3.95
N ARG A 49 4.71 -8.55 -4.53
CA ARG A 49 3.25 -8.45 -4.58
C ARG A 49 2.62 -8.46 -3.18
N ASP A 50 3.20 -9.20 -2.25
CA ASP A 50 2.73 -9.26 -0.86
C ASP A 50 2.97 -7.95 -0.13
N ASP A 51 4.10 -7.30 -0.40
CA ASP A 51 4.45 -6.00 0.18
C ASP A 51 3.47 -4.91 -0.25
N ILE A 52 3.21 -4.78 -1.55
CA ILE A 52 2.24 -3.81 -2.06
C ILE A 52 0.81 -4.14 -1.61
N LEU A 53 0.46 -5.42 -1.46
CA LEU A 53 -0.84 -5.82 -0.92
C LEU A 53 -1.00 -5.41 0.55
N ARG A 54 0.04 -5.60 1.37
CA ARG A 54 0.04 -5.13 2.77
C ARG A 54 -0.09 -3.61 2.85
N ALA A 55 0.66 -2.88 2.02
CA ALA A 55 0.64 -1.42 1.99
C ALA A 55 -0.72 -0.85 1.55
N THR A 56 -1.26 -1.33 0.43
CA THR A 56 -2.58 -0.91 -0.08
C THR A 56 -3.70 -1.28 0.87
N THR A 57 -3.61 -2.44 1.55
CA THR A 57 -4.57 -2.82 2.60
C THR A 57 -4.51 -1.85 3.79
N ALA A 58 -3.31 -1.48 4.26
CA ALA A 58 -3.15 -0.52 5.35
C ALA A 58 -3.70 0.87 4.97
N TYR A 59 -3.34 1.36 3.78
CA TYR A 59 -3.85 2.63 3.24
C TYR A 59 -5.37 2.66 3.16
N ARG A 60 -5.98 1.63 2.55
CA ARG A 60 -7.44 1.54 2.41
C ARG A 60 -8.16 1.37 3.74
N ARG A 61 -7.49 0.85 4.77
CA ARG A 61 -8.01 0.74 6.16
C ARG A 61 -7.71 1.98 7.01
N GLY A 62 -7.07 3.00 6.46
CA GLY A 62 -6.65 4.19 7.22
C GLY A 62 -5.68 3.89 8.35
N ARG A 63 -4.87 2.82 8.20
CA ARG A 63 -3.83 2.41 9.14
C ARG A 63 -2.47 2.95 8.72
N ALA A 64 -1.53 2.97 9.66
CA ALA A 64 -0.13 3.25 9.34
C ALA A 64 0.45 2.17 8.42
N LEU A 65 1.37 2.56 7.53
CA LEU A 65 2.10 1.58 6.71
C LEU A 65 3.07 0.76 7.58
N PRO A 66 3.36 -0.49 7.20
CA PRO A 66 4.35 -1.30 7.89
C PRO A 66 5.73 -0.62 7.89
N VAL A 67 6.36 -0.48 9.06
CA VAL A 67 7.65 0.20 9.22
C VAL A 67 8.78 -0.52 8.47
N ASP A 68 8.72 -1.84 8.41
CA ASP A 68 9.60 -2.70 7.59
C ASP A 68 9.52 -2.31 6.10
N LEU A 69 8.31 -2.10 5.60
CA LEU A 69 8.05 -1.73 4.21
C LEU A 69 8.52 -0.30 3.91
N LEU A 70 8.31 0.64 4.84
CA LEU A 70 8.83 2.00 4.70
C LEU A 70 10.38 2.04 4.69
N LYS A 71 11.04 1.14 5.42
CA LYS A 71 12.50 0.99 5.38
C LYS A 71 12.96 0.46 4.03
N LEU A 72 12.31 -0.59 3.52
CA LEU A 72 12.58 -1.17 2.19
C LEU A 72 12.53 -0.10 1.08
N VAL A 73 11.48 0.73 1.07
CA VAL A 73 11.31 1.78 0.06
C VAL A 73 12.33 2.93 0.21
N ARG A 74 12.78 3.22 1.44
CA ARG A 74 13.81 4.26 1.70
C ARG A 74 15.24 3.80 1.46
N SER A 75 15.48 2.50 1.45
CA SER A 75 16.83 1.93 1.24
C SER A 75 17.27 1.89 -0.23
N ASP A 76 16.37 2.17 -1.17
CA ASP A 76 16.61 2.16 -2.63
C ASP A 76 16.54 3.58 -3.25
N GLY A 77 16.59 4.64 -2.43
CA GLY A 77 16.50 6.06 -2.84
C GLY A 77 17.78 6.86 -2.63
#